data_AF-A0A1S3JB52-F1
#
_entry.id   AF-A0A1S3JB52-F1
#
_cell.length_a   1.000
_cell.length_b   1.000
_cell.length_c   1.000
_cell.angle_alpha   90.00
_cell.angle_beta   90.00
_cell.angle_gamma   90.00
#
_symmetry.space_group_name_H-M   'P 1'
#
loop_
_entity.id
_entity.type
_entity.pdbx_description
1 polymer ?
#
loop_
_entity_poly.entity_id
_entity_poly.type
_entity_poly.pdbx_seq_one_letter_code
_entity_poly.pdbx_strand_id
1 'polypeptide(L)'
;MEVSKLAVVVALSVMHAHAQLSPAADDIIDMTYLVSPDSLYWPGLPGLKFTRVSRGPVNFGSGWYEDNDICGQEHQCTHMDAPAHYSKGKWRVHQIPPHRFFGPAVRIDISSQTAQNNEYNLQVEDVQKWEKENGPIPDNSILFIYTGWGKHHDNRTAYYGYEGTDSWLDANGNPLPHFPALSEDAAIWISSNRKIWGVATDGPSIGPSKTMMAHVPLFKKNIFILESVANLDKLATTGDTVAALPLNIKDGGGAPLRLMAFKKARIRPGADDVIDLSYPLSNDTVMWPGRTPFRLFFLVHGLTLIGNNTIWIETNSFCGSEHAGTHLDAPAHFIKGSWRTHDIPAHTLIGPAVRVDMSKKAENNSDAVLTVQDLEDWEKKNGRIPDNAMVFLHTGWGKFVNDFEKYLGSKNRSHRVNDKGESFLHFPGFSGEAADWLVNNRKFIGVGIDTASIDAGQTTSFPSHVAFLGAKKLVLQNVANLDKLPNTGTTAFVFHMLHKDGSGAPTRVVAVKNSAISAGQVSSGVDVRPKLAAMMMSIVLILISCPSCATYA
;
A
#
# COMPACT_ATOMS: atom_id res chain seq x y z
N MET A 1 34.26 -38.09 29.28
CA MET A 1 34.52 -36.77 28.68
C MET A 1 34.14 -36.83 27.21
N GLU A 2 32.86 -37.07 26.88
CA GLU A 2 32.43 -37.20 25.47
C GLU A 2 30.90 -37.09 25.27
N VAL A 3 30.22 -36.27 26.08
CA VAL A 3 28.77 -36.01 25.92
C VAL A 3 28.46 -34.49 25.88
N SER A 4 29.44 -33.64 26.16
CA SER A 4 29.27 -32.18 26.25
C SER A 4 29.53 -31.40 24.97
N LYS A 5 29.94 -32.05 23.86
CA LYS A 5 30.15 -31.38 22.57
C LYS A 5 28.99 -31.53 21.58
N LEU A 6 28.06 -32.46 21.80
CA LEU A 6 26.91 -32.65 20.91
C LEU A 6 25.74 -31.69 21.23
N ALA A 7 25.64 -31.21 22.47
CA ALA A 7 24.60 -30.26 22.89
C ALA A 7 24.87 -28.81 22.45
N VAL A 8 26.12 -28.46 22.14
CA VAL A 8 26.51 -27.09 21.72
C VAL A 8 26.41 -26.89 20.19
N VAL A 9 26.33 -27.98 19.41
CA VAL A 9 26.19 -27.91 17.94
C VAL A 9 24.71 -27.92 17.49
N VAL A 10 23.77 -28.26 18.37
CA VAL A 10 22.32 -28.24 18.07
C VAL A 10 21.61 -26.98 18.61
N ALA A 11 22.30 -26.16 19.42
CA ALA A 11 21.75 -24.93 19.99
C ALA A 11 22.07 -23.65 19.19
N LEU A 12 22.61 -23.75 17.98
CA LEU A 12 23.03 -22.60 17.16
C LEU A 12 22.46 -22.60 15.72
N SER A 13 21.43 -23.39 15.43
CA SER A 13 20.78 -23.43 14.11
C SER A 13 19.27 -23.19 14.11
N VAL A 14 18.67 -22.74 15.22
CA VAL A 14 17.36 -22.05 15.15
C VAL A 14 17.61 -20.55 15.03
N MET A 15 18.44 -20.16 14.04
CA MET A 15 18.17 -18.90 13.38
C MET A 15 16.80 -19.11 12.74
N HIS A 16 15.76 -18.49 13.31
CA HIS A 16 14.50 -18.38 12.62
C HIS A 16 14.84 -17.81 11.24
N ALA A 17 14.78 -18.65 10.20
CA ALA A 17 14.76 -18.17 8.83
C ALA A 17 13.50 -17.31 8.77
N HIS A 18 13.68 -15.99 8.94
CA HIS A 18 12.58 -15.06 8.91
C HIS A 18 11.87 -15.27 7.58
N ALA A 19 10.59 -15.63 7.64
CA ALA A 19 9.86 -16.07 6.47
C ALA A 19 9.83 -14.93 5.46
N GLN A 20 10.41 -15.19 4.29
CA GLN A 20 10.35 -14.28 3.15
C GLN A 20 8.93 -14.35 2.59
N LEU A 21 8.15 -13.27 2.76
CA LEU A 21 6.75 -13.30 2.37
C LEU A 21 6.61 -13.24 0.86
N SER A 22 6.09 -14.33 0.29
CA SER A 22 5.61 -14.43 -1.08
C SER A 22 4.26 -15.17 -1.01
N PRO A 23 3.15 -14.44 -0.84
CA PRO A 23 1.86 -15.04 -0.57
C PRO A 23 1.34 -15.81 -1.78
N ALA A 24 0.64 -16.92 -1.55
CA ALA A 24 -0.15 -17.55 -2.60
C ALA A 24 -1.45 -16.76 -2.85
N ALA A 25 -2.10 -17.00 -3.99
CA ALA A 25 -3.33 -16.30 -4.34
C ALA A 25 -4.48 -16.50 -3.33
N ASP A 26 -4.58 -17.67 -2.72
CA ASP A 26 -5.60 -18.04 -1.72
C ASP A 26 -5.33 -17.46 -0.31
N ASP A 27 -4.10 -17.00 -0.07
CA ASP A 27 -3.67 -16.37 1.19
C ASP A 27 -4.09 -14.91 1.32
N ILE A 28 -4.46 -14.27 0.21
CA ILE A 28 -4.83 -12.87 0.12
C ILE A 28 -6.34 -12.72 -0.02
N ILE A 29 -6.89 -11.74 0.68
CA ILE A 29 -8.20 -11.17 0.38
C ILE A 29 -7.93 -9.77 -0.16
N ASP A 30 -8.17 -9.54 -1.46
CA ASP A 30 -8.16 -8.19 -2.01
C ASP A 30 -9.46 -7.50 -1.62
N MET A 31 -9.35 -6.44 -0.84
CA MET A 31 -10.48 -5.74 -0.23
C MET A 31 -10.71 -4.38 -0.88
N THR A 32 -10.30 -4.24 -2.14
CA THR A 32 -10.34 -3.00 -2.92
C THR A 32 -11.35 -3.12 -4.06
N TYR A 33 -12.27 -2.16 -4.17
CA TYR A 33 -13.11 -2.03 -5.37
C TYR A 33 -12.33 -1.44 -6.54
N LEU A 34 -12.63 -1.92 -7.74
CA LEU A 34 -12.09 -1.39 -8.98
C LEU A 34 -12.62 0.04 -9.22
N VAL A 35 -11.71 0.98 -9.46
CA VAL A 35 -12.04 2.36 -9.81
C VAL A 35 -12.28 2.49 -11.32
N SER A 36 -13.39 3.07 -11.73
CA SER A 36 -13.82 3.25 -13.12
C SER A 36 -14.68 4.51 -13.28
N PRO A 37 -15.02 4.97 -14.49
CA PRO A 37 -15.91 6.13 -14.66
C PRO A 37 -17.32 5.88 -14.13
N ASP A 38 -17.72 4.61 -14.03
CA ASP A 38 -19.03 4.18 -13.53
C ASP A 38 -19.03 3.95 -12.01
N SER A 39 -17.87 4.10 -11.36
CA SER A 39 -17.71 3.84 -9.93
C SER A 39 -18.49 4.82 -9.07
N LEU A 40 -18.89 4.36 -7.88
CA LEU A 40 -19.51 5.22 -6.89
C LEU A 40 -18.55 6.30 -6.37
N TYR A 41 -19.13 7.48 -6.12
CA TYR A 41 -18.45 8.64 -5.57
C TYR A 41 -19.44 9.45 -4.74
N TRP A 42 -18.93 10.11 -3.71
CA TRP A 42 -19.74 10.90 -2.79
C TRP A 42 -20.58 11.94 -3.55
N PRO A 43 -21.90 12.03 -3.33
CA PRO A 43 -22.76 12.97 -4.04
C PRO A 43 -22.30 14.43 -3.88
N GLY A 44 -22.46 15.23 -4.93
CA GLY A 44 -21.97 16.61 -5.01
C GLY A 44 -20.48 16.75 -5.33
N LEU A 45 -19.72 15.65 -5.36
CA LEU A 45 -18.32 15.64 -5.80
C LEU A 45 -18.19 15.16 -7.25
N PRO A 46 -17.11 15.54 -7.96
CA PRO A 46 -16.87 15.03 -9.31
C PRO A 46 -16.55 13.52 -9.30
N GLY A 47 -17.17 12.79 -10.22
CA GLY A 47 -16.81 11.41 -10.54
C GLY A 47 -15.45 11.32 -11.22
N LEU A 48 -14.92 10.10 -11.32
CA LEU A 48 -13.66 9.82 -12.01
C LEU A 48 -13.82 10.02 -13.52
N LYS A 49 -12.83 10.65 -14.14
CA LYS A 49 -12.72 10.82 -15.59
C LYS A 49 -11.42 10.19 -16.07
N PHE A 50 -11.53 9.39 -17.13
CA PHE A 50 -10.40 8.88 -17.89
C PHE A 50 -10.31 9.57 -19.24
N THR A 51 -9.12 10.06 -19.55
CA THR A 51 -8.81 10.58 -20.88
C THR A 51 -7.75 9.69 -21.49
N ARG A 52 -8.11 8.99 -22.57
CA ARG A 52 -7.13 8.20 -23.33
C ARG A 52 -6.17 9.15 -24.05
N VAL A 53 -4.89 9.06 -23.72
CA VAL A 53 -3.83 9.87 -24.34
C VAL A 53 -3.27 9.16 -25.56
N SER A 54 -2.97 7.86 -25.43
CA SER A 54 -2.50 7.02 -26.53
C SER A 54 -2.96 5.58 -26.38
N ARG A 55 -3.24 4.92 -27.50
CA ARG A 55 -3.41 3.46 -27.59
C ARG A 55 -3.23 3.02 -29.03
N GLY A 56 -2.07 2.51 -29.37
CA GLY A 56 -1.84 2.12 -30.75
C GLY A 56 -0.40 1.80 -31.09
N PRO A 57 -0.17 1.44 -32.36
CA PRO A 57 1.17 1.29 -32.88
C PRO A 57 1.93 2.61 -32.84
N VAL A 58 3.22 2.55 -32.52
CA VAL A 58 4.13 3.70 -32.53
C VAL A 58 5.39 3.36 -33.34
N ASN A 59 5.99 4.36 -33.96
CA ASN A 59 7.21 4.19 -34.78
C ASN A 59 8.50 4.28 -33.94
N PHE A 60 8.39 4.23 -32.62
CA PHE A 60 9.50 4.22 -31.66
C PHE A 60 9.24 3.10 -30.63
N GLY A 61 10.22 2.77 -29.80
CA GLY A 61 9.99 1.83 -28.70
C GLY A 61 9.66 0.40 -29.16
N SER A 62 8.71 -0.23 -28.46
CA SER A 62 8.23 -1.60 -28.70
C SER A 62 7.37 -1.79 -29.96
N GLY A 63 7.00 -0.69 -30.62
CA GLY A 63 5.98 -0.71 -31.67
C GLY A 63 4.53 -0.59 -31.17
N TRP A 64 4.28 -0.53 -29.86
CA TRP A 64 2.96 -0.27 -29.25
C TRP A 64 3.07 0.58 -27.98
N TYR A 65 2.14 1.50 -27.75
CA TYR A 65 2.15 2.37 -26.57
C TYR A 65 0.71 2.68 -26.09
N GLU A 66 0.47 2.50 -24.79
CA GLU A 66 -0.76 2.92 -24.09
C GLU A 66 -0.43 3.94 -23.02
N ASP A 67 -1.32 4.93 -22.84
CA ASP A 67 -1.20 5.98 -21.81
C ASP A 67 -2.56 6.65 -21.62
N ASN A 68 -2.91 6.94 -20.37
CA ASN A 68 -4.13 7.64 -19.99
C ASN A 68 -3.84 8.74 -18.95
N ASP A 69 -4.69 9.76 -18.96
CA ASP A 69 -4.81 10.69 -17.84
C ASP A 69 -6.01 10.29 -16.97
N ILE A 70 -5.84 10.49 -15.66
CA ILE A 70 -6.81 10.18 -14.62
C ILE A 70 -7.12 11.47 -13.86
N CYS A 71 -8.40 11.81 -13.76
CA CYS A 71 -8.90 12.92 -12.97
C CYS A 71 -10.01 12.42 -12.03
N GLY A 72 -9.92 12.68 -10.74
CA GLY A 72 -10.94 12.26 -9.79
C GLY A 72 -10.77 12.88 -8.42
N GLN A 73 -11.77 12.68 -7.57
CA GLN A 73 -11.69 13.08 -6.17
C GLN A 73 -10.93 12.04 -5.34
N GLU A 74 -10.30 12.47 -4.24
CA GLU A 74 -9.37 11.62 -3.48
C GLU A 74 -10.05 10.55 -2.57
N HIS A 75 -11.35 10.69 -2.33
CA HIS A 75 -12.27 9.83 -1.57
C HIS A 75 -13.19 8.95 -2.46
N GLN A 76 -12.64 8.29 -3.49
CA GLN A 76 -13.41 7.45 -4.44
C GLN A 76 -13.26 5.96 -4.17
N CYS A 77 -14.34 5.18 -4.30
CA CYS A 77 -14.36 3.73 -4.06
C CYS A 77 -13.71 3.38 -2.71
N THR A 78 -12.94 2.29 -2.64
CA THR A 78 -12.10 1.98 -1.49
C THR A 78 -11.00 3.04 -1.37
N HIS A 79 -11.12 3.91 -0.37
CA HIS A 79 -10.22 5.04 -0.15
C HIS A 79 -9.91 5.23 1.33
N MET A 80 -8.82 5.95 1.58
CA MET A 80 -8.42 6.36 2.92
C MET A 80 -8.83 7.81 3.14
N ASP A 81 -9.41 8.08 4.29
CA ASP A 81 -9.51 9.41 4.84
C ASP A 81 -8.36 9.67 5.78
N ALA A 82 -7.59 10.72 5.48
CA ALA A 82 -6.57 11.19 6.39
C ALA A 82 -7.22 11.97 7.54
N PRO A 83 -6.59 11.98 8.73
CA PRO A 83 -7.08 12.76 9.87
C PRO A 83 -7.40 14.24 9.60
N ALA A 84 -6.69 14.89 8.67
CA ALA A 84 -6.99 16.27 8.26
C ALA A 84 -8.40 16.44 7.68
N HIS A 85 -8.98 15.38 7.09
CA HIS A 85 -10.28 15.39 6.42
C HIS A 85 -11.37 16.01 7.29
N TYR A 86 -11.56 15.55 8.54
CA TYR A 86 -12.51 16.15 9.49
C TYR A 86 -11.85 16.82 10.72
N SER A 87 -10.54 17.05 10.72
CA SER A 87 -9.85 17.67 11.87
C SER A 87 -8.67 18.53 11.44
N LYS A 88 -8.89 19.85 11.46
CA LYS A 88 -7.88 20.87 11.11
C LYS A 88 -6.56 20.64 11.85
N GLY A 89 -5.46 20.66 11.09
CA GLY A 89 -4.10 20.54 11.62
C GLY A 89 -3.68 19.12 12.03
N LYS A 90 -4.50 18.11 11.71
CA LYS A 90 -4.13 16.70 11.83
C LYS A 90 -3.40 16.21 10.58
N TRP A 91 -2.97 14.95 10.61
CA TRP A 91 -2.19 14.40 9.51
C TRP A 91 -2.98 14.36 8.21
N ARG A 92 -2.36 14.87 7.14
CA ARG A 92 -2.71 14.59 5.75
C ARG A 92 -2.11 13.26 5.32
N VAL A 93 -2.53 12.71 4.17
CA VAL A 93 -2.14 11.35 3.73
C VAL A 93 -0.62 11.13 3.78
N HIS A 94 0.17 12.03 3.18
CA HIS A 94 1.64 11.93 3.15
C HIS A 94 2.33 12.03 4.52
N GLN A 95 1.62 12.45 5.57
CA GLN A 95 2.15 12.62 6.93
C GLN A 95 1.88 11.41 7.82
N ILE A 96 1.01 10.49 7.40
CA ILE A 96 0.70 9.29 8.18
C ILE A 96 1.94 8.37 8.14
N PRO A 97 2.49 7.97 9.30
CA PRO A 97 3.64 7.08 9.34
C PRO A 97 3.36 5.72 8.66
N PRO A 98 4.19 5.28 7.69
CA PRO A 98 3.91 4.10 6.86
C PRO A 98 3.70 2.79 7.63
N HIS A 99 4.34 2.60 8.79
CA HIS A 99 4.14 1.42 9.63
C HIS A 99 2.71 1.28 10.14
N ARG A 100 1.93 2.38 10.20
CA ARG A 100 0.53 2.36 10.64
C ARG A 100 -0.43 1.77 9.61
N PHE A 101 0.01 1.65 8.36
CA PHE A 101 -0.77 1.00 7.31
C PHE A 101 -0.79 -0.52 7.42
N PHE A 102 -0.06 -1.08 8.40
CA PHE A 102 0.01 -2.50 8.67
C PHE A 102 -0.46 -2.80 10.08
N GLY A 103 -1.05 -3.97 10.27
CA GLY A 103 -1.37 -4.44 11.62
C GLY A 103 -2.36 -5.60 11.66
N PRO A 104 -2.71 -6.05 12.87
CA PRO A 104 -3.83 -6.95 13.09
C PRO A 104 -5.11 -6.38 12.50
N ALA A 105 -5.87 -7.21 11.80
CA ALA A 105 -7.23 -6.91 11.40
C ALA A 105 -8.20 -7.47 12.44
N VAL A 106 -9.15 -6.64 12.86
CA VAL A 106 -10.21 -7.00 13.81
C VAL A 106 -11.55 -6.75 13.15
N ARG A 107 -12.40 -7.77 13.00
CA ARG A 107 -13.73 -7.59 12.41
C ARG A 107 -14.82 -7.63 13.48
N ILE A 108 -15.57 -6.55 13.62
CA ILE A 108 -16.80 -6.49 14.41
C ILE A 108 -17.99 -6.56 13.44
N ASP A 109 -18.81 -7.57 13.60
CA ASP A 109 -19.96 -7.84 12.74
C ASP A 109 -21.25 -7.27 13.36
N ILE A 110 -21.89 -6.35 12.63
CA ILE A 110 -23.22 -5.81 12.95
C ILE A 110 -24.22 -6.04 11.82
N SER A 111 -23.90 -6.90 10.86
CA SER A 111 -24.72 -7.13 9.65
C SER A 111 -26.14 -7.63 9.95
N SER A 112 -26.33 -8.31 11.09
CA SER A 112 -27.66 -8.75 11.52
C SER A 112 -28.52 -7.59 12.04
N GLN A 113 -27.91 -6.63 12.73
CA GLN A 113 -28.56 -5.42 13.22
C GLN A 113 -28.90 -4.49 12.05
N THR A 114 -27.97 -4.32 11.11
CA THR A 114 -28.19 -3.48 9.92
C THR A 114 -29.26 -4.04 8.99
N ALA A 115 -29.40 -5.37 8.90
CA ALA A 115 -30.47 -6.01 8.15
C ALA A 115 -31.88 -5.72 8.72
N GLN A 116 -31.97 -5.38 10.02
CA GLN A 116 -33.22 -4.99 10.67
C GLN A 116 -33.42 -3.47 10.67
N ASN A 117 -32.33 -2.72 10.71
CA ASN A 117 -32.33 -1.26 10.68
C ASN A 117 -31.18 -0.77 9.81
N ASN A 118 -31.52 -0.28 8.61
CA ASN A 118 -30.57 0.25 7.64
C ASN A 118 -29.77 1.47 8.12
N GLU A 119 -30.12 2.07 9.26
CA GLU A 119 -29.38 3.16 9.90
C GLU A 119 -28.78 2.74 11.26
N TYR A 120 -28.66 1.44 11.52
CA TYR A 120 -28.02 0.95 12.74
C TYR A 120 -26.54 1.37 12.74
N ASN A 121 -26.14 2.03 13.82
CA ASN A 121 -24.76 2.44 14.03
C ASN A 121 -24.13 1.53 15.09
N LEU A 122 -22.89 1.09 14.90
CA LEU A 122 -22.15 0.31 15.90
C LEU A 122 -22.14 1.06 17.24
N GLN A 123 -22.63 0.43 18.30
CA GLN A 123 -22.72 1.00 19.64
C GLN A 123 -21.51 0.61 20.50
N VAL A 124 -21.33 1.30 21.64
CA VAL A 124 -20.26 0.96 22.60
C VAL A 124 -20.44 -0.48 23.11
N GLU A 125 -21.69 -0.88 23.35
CA GLU A 125 -22.06 -2.20 23.86
C GLU A 125 -21.70 -3.31 22.88
N ASP A 126 -21.80 -3.06 21.56
CA ASP A 126 -21.39 -4.02 20.53
C ASP A 126 -19.88 -4.28 20.61
N VAL A 127 -19.08 -3.22 20.79
CA VAL A 127 -17.62 -3.32 20.93
C VAL A 127 -17.25 -4.08 22.20
N GLN A 128 -17.88 -3.74 23.33
CA GLN A 128 -17.63 -4.40 24.61
C GLN A 128 -18.05 -5.88 24.59
N LYS A 129 -19.18 -6.19 23.96
CA LYS A 129 -19.63 -7.57 23.75
C LYS A 129 -18.62 -8.34 22.91
N TRP A 130 -18.16 -7.76 21.80
CA TRP A 130 -17.16 -8.37 20.95
C TRP A 130 -15.88 -8.70 21.75
N GLU A 131 -15.40 -7.78 22.58
CA GLU A 131 -14.19 -8.02 23.39
C GLU A 131 -14.38 -9.05 24.49
N LYS A 132 -15.59 -9.15 25.05
CA LYS A 132 -15.94 -10.21 26.00
C LYS A 132 -15.85 -11.60 25.35
N GLU A 133 -16.19 -11.70 24.07
CA GLU A 133 -16.20 -12.96 23.30
C GLU A 133 -14.83 -13.30 22.70
N ASN A 134 -14.06 -12.30 22.26
CA ASN A 134 -12.85 -12.49 21.45
C ASN A 134 -11.56 -12.04 22.13
N GLY A 135 -11.65 -11.47 23.34
CA GLY A 135 -10.54 -10.81 24.03
C GLY A 135 -10.37 -9.34 23.61
N PRO A 136 -9.45 -8.61 24.26
CA PRO A 136 -9.26 -7.19 23.98
C PRO A 136 -8.81 -6.95 22.54
N ILE A 137 -9.30 -5.86 21.93
CA ILE A 137 -8.81 -5.38 20.63
C ILE A 137 -7.29 -5.17 20.73
N PRO A 138 -6.47 -5.85 19.90
CA PRO A 138 -5.02 -5.71 19.98
C PRO A 138 -4.57 -4.27 19.71
N ASP A 139 -3.55 -3.82 20.45
CA ASP A 139 -2.86 -2.57 20.15
C ASP A 139 -2.35 -2.59 18.69
N ASN A 140 -2.35 -1.42 18.06
CA ASN A 140 -1.87 -1.15 16.71
C ASN A 140 -2.68 -1.86 15.60
N SER A 141 -3.92 -2.26 15.90
CA SER A 141 -4.83 -2.90 14.94
C SER A 141 -5.55 -1.89 14.04
N ILE A 142 -6.13 -2.42 12.96
CA ILE A 142 -7.13 -1.74 12.15
C ILE A 142 -8.46 -2.45 12.42
N LEU A 143 -9.44 -1.67 12.88
CA LEU A 143 -10.76 -2.15 13.25
C LEU A 143 -11.71 -2.07 12.05
N PHE A 144 -12.24 -3.20 11.61
CA PHE A 144 -13.20 -3.30 10.53
C PHE A 144 -14.61 -3.52 11.07
N ILE A 145 -15.50 -2.60 10.76
CA ILE A 145 -16.93 -2.70 11.06
C ILE A 145 -17.60 -3.33 9.84
N TYR A 146 -18.00 -4.58 9.99
CA TYR A 146 -18.74 -5.28 8.95
C TYR A 146 -20.23 -5.04 9.13
N THR A 147 -20.78 -4.22 8.24
CA THR A 147 -22.19 -3.83 8.22
C THR A 147 -23.01 -4.70 7.27
N GLY A 148 -22.38 -5.43 6.36
CA GLY A 148 -23.06 -6.13 5.26
C GLY A 148 -23.65 -5.18 4.21
N TRP A 149 -23.36 -3.87 4.29
CA TRP A 149 -23.89 -2.84 3.40
C TRP A 149 -23.22 -2.85 2.02
N GLY A 150 -22.01 -3.42 1.92
CA GLY A 150 -21.27 -3.56 0.66
C GLY A 150 -22.06 -4.27 -0.45
N LYS A 151 -23.09 -5.08 -0.11
CA LYS A 151 -24.01 -5.70 -1.08
C LYS A 151 -24.76 -4.69 -1.97
N HIS A 152 -24.83 -3.42 -1.56
CA HIS A 152 -25.49 -2.35 -2.30
C HIS A 152 -24.55 -1.58 -3.23
N HIS A 153 -23.23 -1.86 -3.21
CA HIS A 153 -22.21 -1.06 -3.90
C HIS A 153 -22.43 -0.91 -5.42
N ASP A 154 -23.09 -1.87 -6.08
CA ASP A 154 -23.36 -1.78 -7.53
C ASP A 154 -24.64 -0.99 -7.85
N ASN A 155 -25.36 -0.48 -6.84
CA ASN A 155 -26.56 0.34 -6.99
C ASN A 155 -26.45 1.61 -6.15
N ARG A 156 -26.20 2.74 -6.81
CA ARG A 156 -26.01 4.05 -6.16
C ARG A 156 -27.12 4.41 -5.18
N THR A 157 -28.38 4.31 -5.61
CA THR A 157 -29.54 4.68 -4.78
C THR A 157 -29.63 3.78 -3.55
N ALA A 158 -29.39 2.47 -3.70
CA ALA A 158 -29.39 1.55 -2.58
C ALA A 158 -28.19 1.78 -1.64
N TYR A 159 -27.01 2.12 -2.18
CA TYR A 159 -25.78 2.30 -1.41
C TYR A 159 -25.81 3.55 -0.54
N TYR A 160 -26.28 4.67 -1.09
CA TYR A 160 -26.42 5.92 -0.35
C TYR A 160 -27.77 6.06 0.35
N GLY A 161 -28.73 5.17 0.07
CA GLY A 161 -30.06 5.20 0.67
C GLY A 161 -30.95 6.37 0.20
N TYR A 162 -30.58 7.06 -0.89
CA TYR A 162 -31.37 8.14 -1.48
C TYR A 162 -31.07 8.30 -2.98
N GLU A 163 -31.98 8.95 -3.71
CA GLU A 163 -31.83 9.24 -5.13
C GLU A 163 -31.26 10.65 -5.33
N GLY A 164 -30.08 10.75 -5.94
CA GLY A 164 -29.45 12.02 -6.29
C GLY A 164 -27.94 11.96 -6.47
N THR A 165 -27.42 12.90 -7.27
CA THR A 165 -25.98 13.04 -7.54
C THR A 165 -25.42 14.41 -7.20
N ASP A 166 -26.27 15.43 -7.11
CA ASP A 166 -25.82 16.84 -7.17
C ASP A 166 -25.52 17.44 -5.80
N SER A 167 -26.15 16.91 -4.75
CA SER A 167 -25.90 17.29 -3.36
C SER A 167 -26.21 16.12 -2.43
N TRP A 168 -25.46 16.03 -1.33
CA TRP A 168 -25.73 15.12 -0.21
C TRP A 168 -26.40 15.82 0.98
N LEU A 169 -26.61 17.14 0.88
CA LEU A 169 -27.32 17.97 1.85
C LEU A 169 -28.60 18.55 1.22
N ASP A 170 -29.67 18.66 2.00
CA ASP A 170 -30.88 19.40 1.62
C ASP A 170 -30.66 20.92 1.71
N ALA A 171 -31.68 21.71 1.36
CA ALA A 171 -31.62 23.17 1.38
C ALA A 171 -31.41 23.77 2.80
N ASN A 172 -31.65 22.99 3.85
CA ASN A 172 -31.45 23.38 5.25
C ASN A 172 -30.11 22.84 5.81
N GLY A 173 -29.32 22.15 5.00
CA GLY A 173 -28.06 21.54 5.41
C GLY A 173 -28.22 20.19 6.10
N ASN A 174 -29.38 19.53 6.06
CA ASN A 174 -29.54 18.18 6.61
C ASN A 174 -29.01 17.12 5.62
N PRO A 175 -28.31 16.08 6.09
CA PRO A 175 -27.90 14.98 5.22
C PRO A 175 -29.07 14.20 4.61
N LEU A 176 -28.95 13.92 3.32
CA LEU A 176 -29.85 13.08 2.54
C LEU A 176 -29.54 11.56 2.59
N PRO A 177 -28.28 11.11 2.75
CA PRO A 177 -27.99 9.67 2.76
C PRO A 177 -28.53 8.90 3.98
N HIS A 178 -28.77 7.60 3.76
CA HIS A 178 -29.24 6.63 4.77
C HIS A 178 -28.45 5.32 4.67
N PHE A 179 -27.60 5.06 5.66
CA PHE A 179 -26.74 3.86 5.71
C PHE A 179 -26.26 3.60 7.15
N PRO A 180 -25.83 2.36 7.46
CA PRO A 180 -25.29 2.01 8.76
C PRO A 180 -23.84 2.47 8.90
N ALA A 181 -23.42 2.79 10.13
CA ALA A 181 -22.09 3.35 10.37
C ALA A 181 -21.57 3.05 11.79
N LEU A 182 -20.62 3.86 12.27
CA LEU A 182 -20.15 3.89 13.66
C LEU A 182 -20.87 4.99 14.44
N SER A 183 -21.39 4.72 15.64
CA SER A 183 -21.99 5.78 16.46
C SER A 183 -20.93 6.76 16.98
N GLU A 184 -21.32 8.00 17.26
CA GLU A 184 -20.42 9.01 17.84
C GLU A 184 -19.86 8.55 19.19
N ASP A 185 -20.71 7.99 20.07
CA ASP A 185 -20.30 7.49 21.38
C ASP A 185 -19.30 6.34 21.27
N ALA A 186 -19.52 5.40 20.33
CA ALA A 186 -18.55 4.33 20.07
C ALA A 186 -17.24 4.88 19.52
N ALA A 187 -17.27 5.88 18.64
CA ALA A 187 -16.06 6.52 18.11
C ALA A 187 -15.27 7.24 19.22
N ILE A 188 -15.94 7.94 20.14
CA ILE A 188 -15.33 8.56 21.33
C ILE A 188 -14.73 7.48 22.23
N TRP A 189 -15.47 6.41 22.50
CA TRP A 189 -15.03 5.33 23.36
C TRP A 189 -13.81 4.61 22.79
N ILE A 190 -13.85 4.20 21.52
CA ILE A 190 -12.75 3.52 20.83
C ILE A 190 -11.49 4.41 20.84
N SER A 191 -11.62 5.66 20.41
CA SER A 191 -10.49 6.60 20.31
C SER A 191 -9.87 6.98 21.67
N SER A 192 -10.64 6.83 22.76
CA SER A 192 -10.19 7.12 24.12
C SER A 192 -9.62 5.90 24.85
N ASN A 193 -10.10 4.70 24.52
CA ASN A 193 -9.81 3.49 25.28
C ASN A 193 -8.95 2.46 24.54
N ARG A 194 -8.78 2.58 23.21
CA ARG A 194 -8.00 1.62 22.41
C ARG A 194 -6.90 2.33 21.64
N LYS A 195 -5.78 1.62 21.47
CA LYS A 195 -4.65 2.08 20.64
C LYS A 195 -4.75 1.41 19.28
N ILE A 196 -5.57 1.96 18.40
CA ILE A 196 -5.71 1.46 17.03
C ILE A 196 -5.14 2.48 16.03
N TRP A 197 -4.77 2.00 14.85
CA TRP A 197 -4.26 2.83 13.76
C TRP A 197 -5.35 3.36 12.85
N GLY A 198 -6.37 2.55 12.60
CA GLY A 198 -7.49 2.95 11.76
C GLY A 198 -8.79 2.22 12.06
N VAL A 199 -9.86 2.76 11.50
CA VAL A 199 -11.19 2.15 11.49
C VAL A 199 -11.65 2.03 10.03
N ALA A 200 -12.36 0.96 9.70
CA ALA A 200 -12.78 0.65 8.36
C ALA A 200 -14.25 0.22 8.31
N THR A 201 -14.93 0.47 7.19
CA THR A 201 -16.33 0.06 6.95
C THR A 201 -16.53 -0.39 5.50
N ASP A 202 -17.43 -1.34 5.27
CA ASP A 202 -17.93 -1.72 3.94
C ASP A 202 -19.04 -0.78 3.41
N GLY A 203 -19.44 0.20 4.22
CA GLY A 203 -20.40 1.24 3.85
C GLY A 203 -19.77 2.49 3.21
N PRO A 204 -20.62 3.44 2.77
CA PRO A 204 -20.20 4.67 2.09
C PRO A 204 -19.45 5.64 3.01
N SER A 205 -19.69 5.60 4.32
CA SER A 205 -18.93 6.36 5.30
C SER A 205 -18.93 5.72 6.69
N ILE A 206 -17.93 6.02 7.51
CA ILE A 206 -17.85 5.61 8.92
C ILE A 206 -18.75 6.43 9.84
N GLY A 207 -19.11 7.66 9.44
CA GLY A 207 -19.96 8.54 10.22
C GLY A 207 -21.44 8.18 10.10
N PRO A 208 -22.27 8.34 11.16
CA PRO A 208 -23.71 8.19 11.03
C PRO A 208 -24.22 9.13 9.95
N SER A 209 -25.02 8.62 9.01
CA SER A 209 -25.38 9.37 7.80
C SER A 209 -26.02 10.74 8.08
N LYS A 210 -26.67 10.89 9.25
CA LYS A 210 -27.33 12.13 9.70
C LYS A 210 -26.39 13.17 10.34
N THR A 211 -25.19 12.80 10.76
CA THR A 211 -24.31 13.69 11.54
C THR A 211 -22.87 13.73 11.07
N MET A 212 -22.35 12.65 10.46
CA MET A 212 -20.94 12.44 10.14
C MET A 212 -20.00 12.56 11.36
N MET A 213 -20.51 12.55 12.59
CA MET A 213 -19.73 12.96 13.75
C MET A 213 -18.67 11.95 14.20
N ALA A 214 -18.78 10.67 13.84
CA ALA A 214 -17.80 9.65 14.23
C ALA A 214 -16.38 9.93 13.70
N HIS A 215 -16.24 10.66 12.58
CA HIS A 215 -14.93 11.06 12.05
C HIS A 215 -14.14 11.93 13.05
N VAL A 216 -14.82 12.86 13.71
CA VAL A 216 -14.19 13.90 14.54
C VAL A 216 -13.37 13.33 15.71
N PRO A 217 -13.91 12.47 16.60
CA PRO A 217 -13.14 11.92 17.71
C PRO A 217 -11.99 11.01 17.23
N LEU A 218 -12.19 10.23 16.16
CA LEU A 218 -11.15 9.38 15.57
C LEU A 218 -9.97 10.22 15.03
N PHE A 219 -10.27 11.21 14.19
CA PHE A 219 -9.24 12.05 13.57
C PHE A 219 -8.55 12.99 14.55
N LYS A 220 -9.22 13.46 15.60
CA LYS A 220 -8.56 14.18 16.70
C LYS A 220 -7.41 13.36 17.32
N LYS A 221 -7.44 12.03 17.22
CA LYS A 221 -6.39 11.10 17.69
C LYS A 221 -5.47 10.59 16.58
N ASN A 222 -5.56 11.11 15.36
CA ASN A 222 -4.84 10.62 14.17
C ASN A 222 -5.10 9.13 13.88
N ILE A 223 -6.33 8.65 14.11
CA ILE A 223 -6.80 7.32 13.69
C ILE A 223 -7.38 7.50 12.29
N PHE A 224 -6.76 6.93 11.25
CA PHE A 224 -7.26 7.09 9.88
C PHE A 224 -8.53 6.25 9.64
N ILE A 225 -9.25 6.55 8.57
CA ILE A 225 -10.47 5.83 8.22
C ILE A 225 -10.33 5.21 6.82
N LEU A 226 -10.89 4.01 6.62
CA LEU A 226 -10.99 3.34 5.33
C LEU A 226 -12.47 3.09 5.00
N GLU A 227 -12.96 3.62 3.88
CA GLU A 227 -14.37 3.51 3.52
C GLU A 227 -14.57 2.70 2.25
N SER A 228 -15.80 2.21 2.03
CA SER A 228 -16.16 1.36 0.90
C SER A 228 -15.20 0.16 0.73
N VAL A 229 -14.97 -0.57 1.80
CA VAL A 229 -14.09 -1.75 1.80
C VAL A 229 -14.79 -2.94 1.14
N ALA A 230 -14.17 -3.53 0.11
CA ALA A 230 -14.70 -4.70 -0.57
C ALA A 230 -14.40 -6.00 0.20
N ASN A 231 -15.19 -7.06 -0.06
CA ASN A 231 -14.93 -8.42 0.43
C ASN A 231 -14.76 -8.53 1.97
N LEU A 232 -15.35 -7.62 2.75
CA LEU A 232 -15.18 -7.60 4.19
C LEU A 232 -15.82 -8.81 4.91
N ASP A 233 -16.79 -9.46 4.25
CA ASP A 233 -17.39 -10.73 4.64
C ASP A 233 -16.38 -11.88 4.72
N LYS A 234 -15.28 -11.80 3.97
CA LYS A 234 -14.23 -12.83 3.91
C LYS A 234 -13.17 -12.70 4.99
N LEU A 235 -13.09 -11.55 5.66
CA LEU A 235 -12.10 -11.27 6.71
C LEU A 235 -12.45 -12.05 7.99
N ALA A 236 -11.48 -12.70 8.63
CA ALA A 236 -11.73 -13.40 9.89
C ALA A 236 -12.07 -12.41 11.02
N THR A 237 -12.82 -12.87 12.03
CA THR A 237 -13.11 -12.07 13.25
C THR A 237 -11.83 -11.57 13.92
N THR A 238 -10.83 -12.44 14.02
CA THR A 238 -9.46 -12.13 14.46
C THR A 238 -8.45 -13.02 13.73
N GLY A 239 -7.17 -12.67 13.80
CA GLY A 239 -6.07 -13.51 13.34
C GLY A 239 -5.43 -13.02 12.04
N ASP A 240 -6.20 -12.43 11.14
CA ASP A 240 -5.66 -11.84 9.90
C ASP A 240 -4.80 -10.60 10.20
N THR A 241 -3.88 -10.29 9.28
CA THR A 241 -3.21 -8.98 9.24
C THR A 241 -3.47 -8.30 7.91
N VAL A 242 -3.34 -6.97 7.87
CA VAL A 242 -3.65 -6.17 6.67
C VAL A 242 -2.48 -5.28 6.27
N ALA A 243 -2.46 -4.92 5.00
CA ALA A 243 -1.71 -3.79 4.46
C ALA A 243 -2.71 -2.85 3.75
N ALA A 244 -2.76 -1.59 4.15
CA ALA A 244 -3.69 -0.57 3.65
C ALA A 244 -2.90 0.64 3.10
N LEU A 245 -2.40 0.55 1.88
CA LEU A 245 -1.48 1.54 1.34
C LEU A 245 -2.22 2.56 0.46
N PRO A 246 -2.39 3.82 0.91
CA PRO A 246 -2.96 4.89 0.11
C PRO A 246 -1.93 5.45 -0.87
N LEU A 247 -2.40 6.00 -2.00
CA LEU A 247 -1.55 6.85 -2.84
C LEU A 247 -0.90 7.94 -2.00
N ASN A 248 0.41 8.17 -2.19
CA ASN A 248 1.12 9.18 -1.42
C ASN A 248 0.83 10.57 -1.98
N ILE A 249 -0.26 11.22 -1.56
CA ILE A 249 -0.62 12.56 -2.04
C ILE A 249 -0.18 13.62 -1.03
N LYS A 250 0.73 14.50 -1.44
CA LYS A 250 1.10 15.68 -0.67
C LYS A 250 -0.13 16.56 -0.55
N ASP A 251 -0.41 17.00 0.68
CA ASP A 251 -1.57 17.80 1.03
C ASP A 251 -2.95 17.15 0.83
N GLY A 252 -3.02 15.84 0.56
CA GLY A 252 -4.28 15.11 0.43
C GLY A 252 -5.04 14.96 1.76
N GLY A 253 -6.33 15.28 1.75
CA GLY A 253 -7.28 15.00 2.84
C GLY A 253 -7.74 13.54 2.83
N GLY A 254 -7.59 12.87 1.69
CA GLY A 254 -7.80 11.45 1.49
C GLY A 254 -6.98 10.94 0.30
N ALA A 255 -7.12 9.67 -0.04
CA ALA A 255 -6.49 9.10 -1.23
C ALA A 255 -7.15 7.76 -1.63
N PRO A 256 -7.23 7.45 -2.94
CA PRO A 256 -7.44 6.08 -3.39
C PRO A 256 -6.40 5.16 -2.76
N LEU A 257 -6.84 3.95 -2.39
CA LEU A 257 -6.02 3.05 -1.59
C LEU A 257 -6.11 1.64 -2.15
N ARG A 258 -5.06 0.83 -1.94
CA ARG A 258 -5.18 -0.63 -2.08
C ARG A 258 -5.08 -1.30 -0.72
N LEU A 259 -6.04 -2.17 -0.43
CA LEU A 259 -6.19 -2.86 0.84
C LEU A 259 -6.19 -4.36 0.60
N MET A 260 -5.33 -5.05 1.33
CA MET A 260 -5.28 -6.51 1.31
C MET A 260 -5.19 -7.05 2.72
N ALA A 261 -5.92 -8.14 2.98
CA ALA A 261 -5.74 -8.96 4.17
C ALA A 261 -4.97 -10.23 3.85
N PHE A 262 -4.17 -10.69 4.83
CA PHE A 262 -3.31 -11.85 4.77
C PHE A 262 -3.73 -12.84 5.84
N LYS A 263 -4.19 -14.03 5.40
CA LYS A 263 -4.70 -15.07 6.30
C LYS A 263 -3.58 -15.75 7.09
N LYS A 264 -2.48 -16.03 6.41
CA LYS A 264 -1.34 -16.80 6.96
C LYS A 264 -0.17 -15.93 7.40
N ALA A 265 -0.02 -14.72 6.90
CA ALA A 265 1.08 -13.84 7.33
C ALA A 265 0.68 -13.03 8.57
N ARG A 266 1.64 -12.74 9.42
CA ARG A 266 1.51 -11.80 10.54
C ARG A 266 2.48 -10.66 10.32
N ILE A 267 1.96 -9.54 9.84
CA ILE A 267 2.72 -8.34 9.48
C ILE A 267 2.46 -7.27 10.57
N ARG A 268 3.47 -7.00 11.41
CA ARG A 268 3.35 -6.05 12.53
C ARG A 268 4.62 -5.20 12.68
N PRO A 269 4.98 -4.40 11.67
CA PRO A 269 6.21 -3.62 11.71
C PRO A 269 6.15 -2.45 12.69
N GLY A 270 7.27 -2.19 13.35
CA GLY A 270 7.53 -0.91 14.00
C GLY A 270 7.94 0.17 13.00
N ALA A 271 8.13 1.40 13.49
CA ALA A 271 8.54 2.51 12.64
C ALA A 271 9.86 2.26 11.90
N ASP A 272 10.84 1.65 12.56
CA ASP A 272 12.17 1.37 12.00
C ASP A 272 12.20 0.14 11.07
N ASP A 273 11.11 -0.61 10.99
CA ASP A 273 10.98 -1.80 10.14
C ASP A 273 10.46 -1.48 8.73
N VAL A 274 10.01 -0.24 8.50
CA VAL A 274 9.36 0.17 7.26
C VAL A 274 10.15 1.24 6.54
N ILE A 275 10.35 1.03 5.23
CA ILE A 275 10.95 1.99 4.32
C ILE A 275 9.87 2.36 3.30
N ASP A 276 9.45 3.62 3.30
CA ASP A 276 8.57 4.15 2.26
C ASP A 276 9.39 4.42 1.00
N LEU A 277 9.06 3.71 -0.07
CA LEU A 277 9.75 3.79 -1.34
C LEU A 277 8.98 4.65 -2.35
N SER A 278 8.15 5.59 -1.86
CA SER A 278 7.31 6.45 -2.70
C SER A 278 7.50 7.92 -2.41
N TYR A 279 7.66 8.73 -3.45
CA TYR A 279 7.60 10.19 -3.33
C TYR A 279 6.15 10.66 -3.17
N PRO A 280 5.87 11.68 -2.34
CA PRO A 280 4.57 12.32 -2.34
C PRO A 280 4.28 13.00 -3.69
N LEU A 281 3.20 12.59 -4.34
CA LEU A 281 2.62 13.27 -5.50
C LEU A 281 2.20 14.68 -5.09
N SER A 282 2.64 15.65 -5.88
CA SER A 282 2.39 17.07 -5.66
C SER A 282 2.42 17.84 -6.97
N ASN A 283 2.03 19.11 -6.94
CA ASN A 283 2.10 19.99 -8.11
C ASN A 283 3.53 20.16 -8.68
N ASP A 284 4.55 19.86 -7.87
CA ASP A 284 5.97 19.95 -8.20
C ASP A 284 6.57 18.64 -8.71
N THR A 285 5.77 17.56 -8.78
CA THR A 285 6.23 16.25 -9.26
C THR A 285 6.82 16.38 -10.66
N VAL A 286 8.06 15.89 -10.85
CA VAL A 286 8.67 15.82 -12.18
C VAL A 286 7.92 14.78 -13.01
N MET A 287 7.54 15.18 -14.21
CA MET A 287 6.74 14.36 -15.14
C MET A 287 7.53 14.13 -16.41
N TRP A 288 7.25 13.00 -17.06
CA TRP A 288 7.80 12.71 -18.37
C TRP A 288 7.46 13.84 -19.37
N PRO A 289 8.40 14.27 -20.24
CA PRO A 289 8.16 15.35 -21.18
C PRO A 289 6.89 15.15 -22.02
N GLY A 290 6.07 16.20 -22.10
CA GLY A 290 4.82 16.22 -22.86
C GLY A 290 3.65 15.49 -22.21
N ARG A 291 3.78 14.98 -20.97
CA ARG A 291 2.66 14.37 -20.24
C ARG A 291 1.93 15.38 -19.37
N THR A 292 0.66 15.09 -19.08
CA THR A 292 -0.19 15.91 -18.20
C THR A 292 0.37 15.91 -16.78
N PRO A 293 0.61 17.08 -16.19
CA PRO A 293 1.22 17.13 -14.88
C PRO A 293 0.25 16.76 -13.77
N PHE A 294 0.78 16.19 -12.68
CA PHE A 294 -0.02 15.97 -11.48
C PHE A 294 -0.44 17.32 -10.88
N ARG A 295 -1.74 17.47 -10.59
CA ARG A 295 -2.33 18.65 -9.97
C ARG A 295 -3.32 18.22 -8.90
N LEU A 296 -3.21 18.84 -7.72
CA LEU A 296 -4.22 18.77 -6.67
C LEU A 296 -5.05 20.05 -6.68
N PHE A 297 -6.37 19.89 -6.65
CA PHE A 297 -7.38 20.95 -6.65
C PHE A 297 -8.19 20.87 -5.37
N PHE A 298 -8.19 21.93 -4.58
CA PHE A 298 -8.99 22.01 -3.36
C PHE A 298 -10.47 22.19 -3.70
N LEU A 299 -11.34 21.31 -3.20
CA LEU A 299 -12.79 21.41 -3.38
C LEU A 299 -13.45 22.05 -2.16
N VAL A 300 -13.21 21.47 -0.99
CA VAL A 300 -13.72 21.97 0.30
C VAL A 300 -12.54 22.07 1.26
N HIS A 301 -12.42 23.21 1.92
CA HIS A 301 -11.35 23.45 2.89
C HIS A 301 -11.82 24.48 3.92
N GLY A 302 -12.61 24.04 4.90
CA GLY A 302 -13.26 24.97 5.82
C GLY A 302 -14.28 24.35 6.75
N LEU A 303 -14.90 25.20 7.58
CA LEU A 303 -16.05 24.81 8.39
C LEU A 303 -17.28 24.65 7.48
N THR A 304 -17.97 23.52 7.62
CA THR A 304 -19.15 23.13 6.86
C THR A 304 -20.29 22.82 7.83
N LEU A 305 -21.50 23.30 7.54
CA LEU A 305 -22.71 23.00 8.29
C LEU A 305 -23.28 21.65 7.82
N ILE A 306 -23.43 20.71 8.75
CA ILE A 306 -24.00 19.38 8.52
C ILE A 306 -25.04 19.12 9.60
N GLY A 307 -26.31 19.18 9.22
CA GLY A 307 -27.44 19.23 10.16
C GLY A 307 -27.25 20.38 11.14
N ASN A 308 -27.18 20.05 12.43
CA ASN A 308 -26.94 21.02 13.50
C ASN A 308 -25.46 21.17 13.89
N ASN A 309 -24.54 20.48 13.20
CA ASN A 309 -23.12 20.47 13.50
C ASN A 309 -22.33 21.37 12.55
N THR A 310 -21.31 22.04 13.06
CA THR A 310 -20.31 22.73 12.24
C THR A 310 -18.99 21.98 12.32
N ILE A 311 -18.56 21.38 11.21
CA ILE A 311 -17.40 20.50 11.16
C ILE A 311 -16.39 20.99 10.14
N TRP A 312 -15.10 20.87 10.44
CA TRP A 312 -14.04 21.12 9.46
C TRP A 312 -14.05 20.02 8.39
N ILE A 313 -13.92 20.38 7.12
CA ILE A 313 -13.78 19.44 6.00
C ILE A 313 -12.62 19.86 5.10
N GLU A 314 -11.74 18.91 4.77
CA GLU A 314 -10.69 18.99 3.73
C GLU A 314 -10.94 17.91 2.67
N THR A 315 -11.35 18.31 1.46
CA THR A 315 -11.57 17.39 0.33
C THR A 315 -10.96 17.98 -0.94
N ASN A 316 -10.26 17.14 -1.69
CA ASN A 316 -9.59 17.52 -2.92
C ASN A 316 -9.98 16.65 -4.12
N SER A 317 -9.64 17.14 -5.31
CA SER A 317 -9.51 16.35 -6.52
C SER A 317 -8.10 16.39 -7.05
N PHE A 318 -7.70 15.35 -7.77
CA PHE A 318 -6.43 15.31 -8.48
C PHE A 318 -6.65 15.05 -9.96
N CYS A 319 -5.69 15.48 -10.78
CA CYS A 319 -5.55 15.11 -12.18
C CYS A 319 -4.08 14.85 -12.51
N GLY A 320 -3.80 13.90 -13.39
CA GLY A 320 -2.46 13.68 -13.95
C GLY A 320 -2.41 12.45 -14.84
N SER A 321 -1.26 12.22 -15.48
CA SER A 321 -0.99 10.96 -16.18
C SER A 321 -1.02 9.78 -15.20
N GLU A 322 -1.44 8.61 -15.67
CA GLU A 322 -1.37 7.36 -14.92
C GLU A 322 0.09 6.95 -14.60
N HIS A 323 1.07 7.49 -15.33
CA HIS A 323 2.51 7.34 -15.12
C HIS A 323 3.12 8.52 -14.32
N ALA A 324 2.45 8.94 -13.23
CA ALA A 324 2.87 10.06 -12.40
C ALA A 324 3.67 9.64 -11.16
N GLY A 325 4.80 10.31 -10.91
CA GLY A 325 5.63 10.10 -9.72
C GLY A 325 6.07 8.65 -9.58
N THR A 326 6.14 8.15 -8.35
CA THR A 326 6.33 6.71 -8.10
C THR A 326 5.12 5.96 -8.67
N HIS A 327 5.33 5.20 -9.74
CA HIS A 327 4.25 4.54 -10.46
C HIS A 327 4.66 3.14 -10.94
N LEU A 328 3.64 2.38 -11.33
CA LEU A 328 3.73 1.07 -11.94
C LEU A 328 3.34 1.17 -13.41
N ASP A 329 4.14 0.55 -14.27
CA ASP A 329 3.76 0.25 -15.65
C ASP A 329 3.17 -1.16 -15.69
N ALA A 330 1.94 -1.28 -16.16
CA ALA A 330 1.33 -2.56 -16.43
C ALA A 330 1.84 -3.08 -17.80
N PRO A 331 1.86 -4.41 -18.02
CA PRO A 331 2.30 -4.99 -19.29
C PRO A 331 1.68 -4.35 -20.55
N ALA A 332 0.42 -3.93 -20.49
CA ALA A 332 -0.29 -3.26 -21.58
C ALA A 332 0.36 -1.95 -22.03
N HIS A 333 1.18 -1.30 -21.19
CA HIS A 333 1.86 -0.05 -21.51
C HIS A 333 2.67 -0.13 -22.81
N PHE A 334 3.38 -1.24 -23.04
CA PHE A 334 4.14 -1.49 -24.27
C PHE A 334 3.74 -2.77 -25.02
N ILE A 335 2.90 -3.64 -24.44
CA ILE A 335 2.54 -4.94 -25.02
C ILE A 335 1.04 -5.02 -25.30
N LYS A 336 0.70 -4.97 -26.59
CA LYS A 336 -0.69 -5.00 -27.06
C LYS A 336 -1.48 -6.18 -26.48
N GLY A 337 -2.60 -5.87 -25.82
CA GLY A 337 -3.52 -6.89 -25.29
C GLY A 337 -3.01 -7.65 -24.07
N SER A 338 -1.93 -7.18 -23.44
CA SER A 338 -1.43 -7.75 -22.19
C SER A 338 -2.18 -7.18 -20.98
N TRP A 339 -1.73 -7.53 -19.77
CA TRP A 339 -2.34 -7.11 -18.51
C TRP A 339 -2.35 -5.60 -18.35
N ARG A 340 -3.53 -5.08 -18.02
CA ARG A 340 -3.72 -3.74 -17.45
C ARG A 340 -3.65 -3.80 -15.94
N THR A 341 -3.69 -2.64 -15.29
CA THR A 341 -3.58 -2.53 -13.83
C THR A 341 -4.58 -3.39 -13.06
N HIS A 342 -5.79 -3.57 -13.58
CA HIS A 342 -6.84 -4.41 -12.96
C HIS A 342 -6.75 -5.90 -13.31
N ASP A 343 -5.89 -6.29 -14.26
CA ASP A 343 -5.63 -7.70 -14.60
C ASP A 343 -4.48 -8.29 -13.77
N ILE A 344 -3.69 -7.45 -13.09
CA ILE A 344 -2.53 -7.88 -12.31
C ILE A 344 -3.00 -8.72 -11.11
N PRO A 345 -2.56 -9.98 -10.98
CA PRO A 345 -2.92 -10.81 -9.84
C PRO A 345 -2.42 -10.21 -8.52
N ALA A 346 -3.29 -10.12 -7.51
CA ALA A 346 -2.95 -9.48 -6.23
C ALA A 346 -1.69 -10.07 -5.56
N HIS A 347 -1.47 -11.39 -5.66
CA HIS A 347 -0.31 -12.05 -5.07
C HIS A 347 1.03 -11.68 -5.73
N THR A 348 1.02 -11.15 -6.95
CA THR A 348 2.25 -10.67 -7.62
C THR A 348 2.61 -9.23 -7.23
N LEU A 349 1.87 -8.61 -6.32
CA LEU A 349 2.17 -7.27 -5.78
C LEU A 349 2.99 -7.31 -4.48
N ILE A 350 3.27 -8.52 -3.96
CA ILE A 350 4.03 -8.74 -2.73
C ILE A 350 5.10 -9.78 -2.98
N GLY A 351 6.32 -9.46 -2.61
CA GLY A 351 7.43 -10.39 -2.70
C GLY A 351 8.70 -9.83 -2.09
N PRO A 352 9.73 -10.67 -1.94
CA PRO A 352 11.00 -10.19 -1.42
C PRO A 352 11.61 -9.04 -2.20
N ALA A 353 12.17 -8.06 -1.51
CA ALA A 353 12.90 -6.98 -2.15
C ALA A 353 14.39 -7.29 -2.19
N VAL A 354 15.03 -7.06 -3.34
CA VAL A 354 16.48 -7.00 -3.45
C VAL A 354 16.92 -5.65 -4.00
N ARG A 355 18.04 -5.13 -3.52
CA ARG A 355 18.64 -3.89 -4.04
C ARG A 355 19.96 -4.17 -4.73
N VAL A 356 20.02 -3.89 -6.04
CA VAL A 356 21.24 -3.84 -6.84
C VAL A 356 21.70 -2.40 -6.92
N ASP A 357 22.93 -2.11 -6.49
CA ASP A 357 23.46 -0.75 -6.41
C ASP A 357 24.43 -0.47 -7.57
N MET A 358 24.11 0.53 -8.38
CA MET A 358 24.97 1.06 -9.44
C MET A 358 25.27 2.55 -9.26
N SER A 359 25.01 3.12 -8.09
CA SER A 359 25.09 4.57 -7.84
C SER A 359 26.45 5.18 -8.18
N LYS A 360 27.55 4.50 -7.87
CA LYS A 360 28.91 4.95 -8.25
C LYS A 360 29.13 4.97 -9.77
N LYS A 361 28.51 4.04 -10.50
CA LYS A 361 28.60 3.99 -11.97
C LYS A 361 27.82 5.15 -12.58
N ALA A 362 26.61 5.38 -12.08
CA ALA A 362 25.74 6.48 -12.47
C ALA A 362 26.31 7.88 -12.13
N GLU A 363 27.03 8.01 -11.01
CA GLU A 363 27.67 9.27 -10.62
C GLU A 363 28.76 9.70 -11.62
N ASN A 364 29.47 8.74 -12.22
CA ASN A 364 30.52 9.01 -13.21
C ASN A 364 29.99 9.11 -14.64
N ASN A 365 28.78 8.62 -14.90
CA ASN A 365 28.16 8.64 -16.22
C ASN A 365 26.64 8.65 -16.07
N SER A 366 26.00 9.76 -16.44
CA SER A 366 24.55 9.92 -16.42
C SER A 366 23.82 8.94 -17.33
N ASP A 367 24.49 8.37 -18.33
CA ASP A 367 23.93 7.41 -19.28
C ASP A 367 24.38 5.97 -18.99
N ALA A 368 24.84 5.71 -17.75
CA ALA A 368 25.25 4.38 -17.33
C ALA A 368 24.07 3.39 -17.37
N VAL A 369 24.36 2.16 -17.79
CA VAL A 369 23.39 1.05 -17.77
C VAL A 369 23.83 -0.06 -16.83
N LEU A 370 22.86 -0.73 -16.19
CA LEU A 370 23.09 -1.98 -15.47
C LEU A 370 23.38 -3.09 -16.49
N THR A 371 24.45 -3.85 -16.28
CA THR A 371 24.88 -4.94 -17.17
C THR A 371 24.59 -6.31 -16.55
N VAL A 372 24.68 -7.36 -17.38
CA VAL A 372 24.64 -8.76 -16.90
C VAL A 372 25.73 -9.04 -15.86
N GLN A 373 26.94 -8.53 -16.08
CA GLN A 373 28.04 -8.74 -15.14
C GLN A 373 27.76 -8.11 -13.77
N ASP A 374 27.14 -6.93 -13.74
CA ASP A 374 26.75 -6.25 -12.50
C ASP A 374 25.76 -7.13 -11.68
N LEU A 375 24.82 -7.81 -12.36
CA LEU A 375 23.87 -8.73 -11.71
C LEU A 375 24.55 -10.00 -11.20
N GLU A 376 25.42 -10.62 -12.00
CA GLU A 376 26.16 -11.82 -11.58
C GLU A 376 27.07 -11.53 -10.40
N ASP A 377 27.76 -10.39 -10.39
CA ASP A 377 28.63 -9.97 -9.31
C ASP A 377 27.86 -9.66 -8.04
N TRP A 378 26.66 -9.05 -8.19
CA TRP A 378 25.75 -8.88 -7.08
C TRP A 378 25.35 -10.23 -6.47
N GLU A 379 25.01 -11.23 -7.28
CA GLU A 379 24.61 -12.55 -6.77
C GLU A 379 25.76 -13.33 -6.14
N LYS A 380 26.98 -13.22 -6.68
CA LYS A 380 28.18 -13.80 -6.04
C LYS A 380 28.36 -13.31 -4.61
N LYS A 381 27.97 -12.06 -4.33
CA LYS A 381 28.11 -11.42 -3.02
C LYS A 381 26.89 -11.61 -2.10
N ASN A 382 25.68 -11.55 -2.64
CA ASN A 382 24.45 -11.46 -1.85
C ASN A 382 23.59 -12.73 -1.92
N GLY A 383 24.02 -13.73 -2.69
CA GLY A 383 23.23 -14.91 -3.03
C GLY A 383 22.36 -14.69 -4.26
N ARG A 384 21.82 -15.78 -4.80
CA ARG A 384 20.92 -15.74 -5.95
C ARG A 384 19.70 -14.86 -5.66
N ILE A 385 19.27 -14.07 -6.65
CA ILE A 385 18.00 -13.33 -6.59
C ILE A 385 16.88 -14.33 -6.30
N PRO A 386 16.14 -14.16 -5.19
CA PRO A 386 15.09 -15.09 -4.79
C PRO A 386 13.96 -15.16 -5.82
N ASP A 387 13.32 -16.32 -5.89
CA ASP A 387 12.06 -16.44 -6.63
C ASP A 387 11.02 -15.46 -6.04
N ASN A 388 10.16 -14.94 -6.91
CA ASN A 388 9.16 -13.92 -6.67
C ASN A 388 9.70 -12.59 -6.10
N ALA A 389 10.98 -12.28 -6.32
CA ALA A 389 11.53 -11.01 -5.88
C ALA A 389 11.05 -9.79 -6.69
N MET A 390 11.01 -8.63 -6.05
CA MET A 390 11.11 -7.30 -6.65
C MET A 390 12.59 -6.89 -6.69
N VAL A 391 13.12 -6.68 -7.90
CA VAL A 391 14.52 -6.28 -8.10
C VAL A 391 14.61 -4.76 -8.26
N PHE A 392 15.09 -4.07 -7.23
CA PHE A 392 15.29 -2.63 -7.26
C PHE A 392 16.71 -2.27 -7.68
N LEU A 393 16.83 -1.42 -8.69
CA LEU A 393 18.09 -0.82 -9.12
C LEU A 393 18.24 0.56 -8.48
N HIS A 394 19.21 0.69 -7.58
CA HIS A 394 19.58 1.95 -6.97
C HIS A 394 20.67 2.63 -7.81
N THR A 395 20.32 3.77 -8.40
CA THR A 395 21.25 4.57 -9.22
C THR A 395 21.71 5.84 -8.48
N GLY A 396 21.10 6.19 -7.35
CA GLY A 396 21.36 7.42 -6.61
C GLY A 396 20.78 8.67 -7.28
N TRP A 397 19.94 8.50 -8.31
CA TRP A 397 19.36 9.60 -9.09
C TRP A 397 18.23 10.32 -8.37
N GLY A 398 17.63 9.68 -7.36
CA GLY A 398 16.59 10.27 -6.51
C GLY A 398 16.99 11.61 -5.87
N LYS A 399 18.28 11.93 -5.77
CA LYS A 399 18.79 13.25 -5.32
C LYS A 399 18.36 14.43 -6.21
N PHE A 400 17.99 14.16 -7.46
CA PHE A 400 17.56 15.18 -8.42
C PHE A 400 16.04 15.30 -8.57
N VAL A 401 15.24 14.49 -7.88
CA VAL A 401 13.78 14.35 -8.10
C VAL A 401 12.98 15.67 -8.05
N ASN A 402 13.48 16.69 -7.36
CA ASN A 402 12.83 18.01 -7.23
C ASN A 402 13.38 19.06 -8.23
N ASP A 403 14.26 18.68 -9.15
CA ASP A 403 14.88 19.55 -10.14
C ASP A 403 14.69 18.92 -11.52
N PHE A 404 13.70 19.41 -12.27
CA PHE A 404 13.34 18.86 -13.59
C PHE A 404 14.53 18.71 -14.53
N GLU A 405 15.38 19.75 -14.60
CA GLU A 405 16.49 19.77 -15.54
C GLU A 405 17.57 18.77 -15.14
N LYS A 406 17.92 18.71 -13.85
CA LYS A 406 18.91 17.73 -13.37
C LYS A 406 18.36 16.30 -13.40
N TYR A 407 17.08 16.11 -13.13
CA TYR A 407 16.47 14.78 -13.08
C TYR A 407 16.36 14.16 -14.46
N LEU A 408 16.00 14.95 -15.47
CA LEU A 408 15.80 14.45 -16.83
C LEU A 408 17.02 14.70 -17.74
N GLY A 409 17.99 15.50 -17.31
CA GLY A 409 19.12 15.91 -18.15
C GLY A 409 18.74 16.88 -19.26
N SER A 410 17.54 17.50 -19.20
CA SER A 410 17.01 18.37 -20.25
C SER A 410 16.14 19.49 -19.70
N LYS A 411 16.21 20.66 -20.34
CA LYS A 411 15.24 21.76 -20.11
C LYS A 411 13.93 21.56 -20.85
N ASN A 412 13.85 20.62 -21.79
CA ASN A 412 12.70 20.44 -22.65
C ASN A 412 11.58 19.70 -21.93
N ARG A 413 10.47 20.41 -21.70
CA ARG A 413 9.28 19.88 -21.02
C ARG A 413 8.24 19.28 -21.96
N SER A 414 8.37 19.51 -23.27
CA SER A 414 7.31 19.20 -24.23
C SER A 414 7.57 17.92 -25.01
N HIS A 415 8.82 17.60 -25.30
CA HIS A 415 9.18 16.40 -26.04
C HIS A 415 10.57 15.89 -25.64
N ARG A 416 10.78 14.58 -25.83
CA ARG A 416 11.99 13.87 -25.39
C ARG A 416 13.07 13.69 -26.47
N VAL A 417 12.72 13.86 -27.75
CA VAL A 417 13.64 13.63 -28.88
C VAL A 417 13.71 14.85 -29.79
N ASN A 418 14.86 15.04 -30.46
CA ASN A 418 15.03 16.07 -31.49
C ASN A 418 14.40 15.65 -32.84
N ASP A 419 14.51 16.51 -33.85
CA ASP A 419 13.98 16.26 -35.20
C ASP A 419 14.64 15.07 -35.93
N LYS A 420 15.78 14.58 -35.42
CA LYS A 420 16.48 13.38 -35.91
C LYS A 420 16.11 12.11 -35.13
N GLY A 421 15.25 12.22 -34.11
CA GLY A 421 14.86 11.12 -33.25
C GLY A 421 15.85 10.79 -32.12
N GLU A 422 16.86 11.63 -31.88
CA GLU A 422 17.84 11.44 -30.80
C GLU A 422 17.29 11.98 -29.48
N SER A 423 17.53 11.28 -28.36
CA SER A 423 16.99 11.66 -27.06
C SER A 423 17.73 12.86 -26.46
N PHE A 424 16.99 13.78 -25.85
CA PHE A 424 17.53 14.87 -25.02
C PHE A 424 17.77 14.46 -23.57
N LEU A 425 17.35 13.26 -23.17
CA LEU A 425 17.30 12.86 -21.76
C LEU A 425 18.59 12.17 -21.32
N HIS A 426 19.04 12.46 -20.11
CA HIS A 426 20.24 11.84 -19.52
C HIS A 426 19.95 11.41 -18.09
N PHE A 427 19.83 10.09 -17.91
CA PHE A 427 19.71 9.43 -16.62
C PHE A 427 19.97 7.91 -16.80
N PRO A 428 20.46 7.22 -15.77
CA PRO A 428 20.87 5.83 -15.88
C PRO A 428 19.67 4.88 -15.96
N GLY A 429 19.91 3.62 -16.35
CA GLY A 429 18.85 2.63 -16.47
C GLY A 429 19.35 1.20 -16.57
N PHE A 430 18.44 0.28 -16.89
CA PHE A 430 18.79 -1.09 -17.30
C PHE A 430 19.31 -1.09 -18.75
N SER A 431 20.22 -2.02 -19.05
CA SER A 431 20.46 -2.42 -20.45
C SER A 431 19.41 -3.44 -20.88
N GLY A 432 19.11 -3.48 -22.17
CA GLY A 432 18.23 -4.51 -22.74
C GLY A 432 18.76 -5.92 -22.49
N GLU A 433 20.08 -6.12 -22.59
CA GLU A 433 20.73 -7.41 -22.35
C GLU A 433 20.59 -7.86 -20.89
N ALA A 434 20.72 -6.95 -19.92
CA ALA A 434 20.49 -7.27 -18.51
C ALA A 434 19.01 -7.60 -18.23
N ALA A 435 18.08 -6.90 -18.88
CA ALA A 435 16.65 -7.17 -18.77
C ALA A 435 16.30 -8.57 -19.30
N ASP A 436 16.77 -8.90 -20.51
CA ASP A 436 16.58 -10.22 -21.13
C ASP A 436 17.23 -11.32 -20.28
N TRP A 437 18.44 -11.10 -19.75
CA TRP A 437 19.10 -12.07 -18.89
C TRP A 437 18.28 -12.33 -17.62
N LEU A 438 17.76 -11.29 -16.96
CA LEU A 438 16.91 -11.48 -15.77
C LEU A 438 15.67 -12.30 -16.11
N VAL A 439 14.95 -11.91 -17.18
CA VAL A 439 13.74 -12.59 -17.64
C VAL A 439 13.99 -14.07 -17.93
N ASN A 440 15.09 -14.38 -18.61
CA ASN A 440 15.40 -15.75 -19.02
C ASN A 440 15.96 -16.62 -17.91
N ASN A 441 16.59 -16.02 -16.88
CA ASN A 441 17.35 -16.79 -15.91
C ASN A 441 16.80 -16.71 -14.48
N ARG A 442 15.85 -15.83 -14.15
CA ARG A 442 15.28 -15.65 -12.80
C ARG A 442 13.76 -15.63 -12.81
N LYS A 443 13.14 -16.11 -11.73
CA LYS A 443 11.68 -16.08 -11.55
C LYS A 443 11.28 -14.94 -10.62
N PHE A 444 11.35 -13.70 -11.08
CA PHE A 444 10.99 -12.52 -10.28
C PHE A 444 9.59 -12.02 -10.66
N ILE A 445 8.98 -11.16 -9.84
CA ILE A 445 7.64 -10.57 -10.11
C ILE A 445 7.74 -9.18 -10.76
N GLY A 446 8.80 -8.42 -10.48
CA GLY A 446 8.98 -7.10 -11.08
C GLY A 446 10.33 -6.46 -10.80
N VAL A 447 10.54 -5.30 -11.42
CA VAL A 447 11.72 -4.45 -11.26
C VAL A 447 11.30 -3.05 -10.81
N GLY A 448 12.22 -2.30 -10.19
CA GLY A 448 12.03 -0.89 -9.89
C GLY A 448 13.32 -0.08 -9.98
N ILE A 449 13.22 1.21 -10.26
CA ILE A 449 14.36 2.14 -10.38
C ILE A 449 14.03 3.52 -9.82
N ASP A 450 15.03 4.27 -9.37
CA ASP A 450 14.90 5.65 -8.85
C ASP A 450 14.95 6.75 -9.92
N THR A 451 14.92 6.39 -11.21
CA THR A 451 14.90 7.31 -12.36
C THR A 451 13.51 7.38 -13.03
N ALA A 452 13.38 8.30 -14.00
CA ALA A 452 12.15 8.56 -14.74
C ALA A 452 11.74 7.48 -15.76
N SER A 453 12.53 6.41 -15.91
CA SER A 453 12.27 5.30 -16.82
C SER A 453 13.16 4.11 -16.45
N ILE A 454 12.69 2.87 -16.65
CA ILE A 454 13.49 1.66 -16.44
C ILE A 454 14.67 1.58 -17.43
N ASP A 455 14.51 2.12 -18.63
CA ASP A 455 15.57 2.30 -19.63
C ASP A 455 16.34 3.60 -19.38
N ALA A 456 17.62 3.64 -19.77
CA ALA A 456 18.42 4.86 -19.69
C ALA A 456 17.87 5.97 -20.60
N GLY A 457 18.05 7.23 -20.20
CA GLY A 457 17.45 8.40 -20.86
C GLY A 457 17.81 8.54 -22.34
N GLN A 458 18.99 8.06 -22.76
CA GLN A 458 19.42 8.05 -24.16
C GLN A 458 18.68 7.04 -25.04
N THR A 459 17.87 6.16 -24.45
CA THR A 459 17.22 5.07 -25.17
C THR A 459 15.93 5.54 -25.87
N THR A 460 15.74 5.11 -27.11
CA THR A 460 14.55 5.45 -27.91
C THR A 460 13.69 4.25 -28.28
N SER A 461 14.24 3.04 -28.16
CA SER A 461 13.60 1.74 -28.44
C SER A 461 13.04 1.03 -27.19
N PHE A 462 13.33 1.53 -25.99
CA PHE A 462 12.87 1.00 -24.69
C PHE A 462 12.98 -0.55 -24.53
N PRO A 463 14.13 -1.16 -24.83
CA PRO A 463 14.30 -2.60 -24.83
C PRO A 463 14.05 -3.22 -23.44
N SER A 464 14.38 -2.52 -22.36
CA SER A 464 14.16 -3.04 -21.00
C SER A 464 12.68 -3.06 -20.64
N HIS A 465 11.91 -2.02 -21.00
CA HIS A 465 10.46 -2.07 -20.89
C HIS A 465 9.88 -3.26 -21.67
N VAL A 466 10.31 -3.45 -22.92
CA VAL A 466 9.81 -4.55 -23.77
C VAL A 466 10.10 -5.91 -23.17
N ALA A 467 11.33 -6.14 -22.71
CA ALA A 467 11.72 -7.41 -22.10
C ALA A 467 10.88 -7.70 -20.84
N PHE A 468 10.80 -6.74 -19.91
CA PHE A 468 10.09 -6.94 -18.65
C PHE A 468 8.58 -7.04 -18.83
N LEU A 469 7.96 -6.10 -19.52
CA LEU A 469 6.51 -6.07 -19.74
C LEU A 469 6.07 -7.22 -20.66
N GLY A 470 6.88 -7.60 -21.64
CA GLY A 470 6.66 -8.77 -22.51
C GLY A 470 6.62 -10.07 -21.72
N ALA A 471 7.43 -10.18 -20.67
CA ALA A 471 7.43 -11.29 -19.72
C ALA A 471 6.41 -11.13 -18.57
N LYS A 472 5.48 -10.18 -18.68
CA LYS A 472 4.46 -9.83 -17.67
C LYS A 472 5.05 -9.53 -16.29
N LYS A 473 6.18 -8.87 -16.25
CA LYS A 473 6.81 -8.38 -15.02
C LYS A 473 6.31 -6.97 -14.74
N LEU A 474 6.18 -6.64 -13.45
CA LEU A 474 5.89 -5.26 -13.04
C LEU A 474 7.12 -4.40 -13.27
N VAL A 475 6.92 -3.16 -13.72
CA VAL A 475 7.97 -2.16 -13.82
C VAL A 475 7.59 -0.98 -12.95
N LEU A 476 8.50 -0.56 -12.07
CA LEU A 476 8.33 0.60 -11.20
C LEU A 476 9.35 1.68 -11.53
N GLN A 477 8.89 2.92 -11.60
CA GLN A 477 9.73 4.07 -11.89
C GLN A 477 9.62 5.11 -10.77
N ASN A 478 10.60 6.01 -10.70
CA ASN A 478 10.70 7.05 -9.68
C ASN A 478 10.56 6.49 -8.24
N VAL A 479 11.17 5.34 -7.97
CA VAL A 479 11.12 4.70 -6.65
C VAL A 479 12.00 5.48 -5.67
N ALA A 480 11.41 5.91 -4.54
CA ALA A 480 12.10 6.74 -3.55
C ALA A 480 12.97 5.90 -2.61
N ASN A 481 13.91 6.56 -1.93
CA ASN A 481 14.62 6.02 -0.77
C ASN A 481 15.32 4.66 -0.98
N LEU A 482 15.71 4.32 -2.22
CA LEU A 482 16.44 3.07 -2.50
C LEU A 482 17.82 3.02 -1.81
N ASP A 483 18.39 4.16 -1.45
CA ASP A 483 19.61 4.27 -0.63
C ASP A 483 19.44 3.62 0.76
N LYS A 484 18.22 3.58 1.29
CA LYS A 484 17.87 3.01 2.60
C LYS A 484 17.51 1.53 2.55
N LEU A 485 17.17 1.00 1.37
CA LEU A 485 16.79 -0.40 1.19
C LEU A 485 18.03 -1.31 1.35
N PRO A 486 18.06 -2.30 2.26
CA PRO A 486 19.15 -3.25 2.31
C PRO A 486 19.22 -4.10 1.03
N ASN A 487 20.37 -4.69 0.75
CA ASN A 487 20.52 -5.56 -0.43
C ASN A 487 19.54 -6.74 -0.42
N THR A 488 19.27 -7.31 0.76
CA THR A 488 18.31 -8.40 1.00
C THR A 488 17.68 -8.25 2.39
N GLY A 489 16.66 -9.06 2.71
CA GLY A 489 16.07 -9.12 4.07
C GLY A 489 14.81 -8.27 4.28
N THR A 490 14.23 -7.76 3.20
CA THR A 490 12.95 -7.02 3.21
C THR A 490 11.96 -7.66 2.23
N THR A 491 10.67 -7.36 2.42
CA THR A 491 9.55 -7.70 1.54
C THR A 491 8.95 -6.40 1.00
N ALA A 492 8.77 -6.30 -0.31
CA ALA A 492 8.09 -5.18 -0.96
C ALA A 492 6.58 -5.40 -1.03
N PHE A 493 5.83 -4.32 -0.87
CA PHE A 493 4.40 -4.20 -1.13
C PHE A 493 4.22 -3.12 -2.19
N VAL A 494 3.67 -3.48 -3.36
CA VAL A 494 3.57 -2.63 -4.54
C VAL A 494 2.10 -2.34 -4.83
N PHE A 495 1.54 -1.34 -4.15
CA PHE A 495 0.09 -1.14 -4.11
C PHE A 495 -0.30 0.03 -5.00
N HIS A 496 -0.66 -0.28 -6.24
CA HIS A 496 -1.05 0.68 -7.25
C HIS A 496 -2.52 1.06 -7.16
N MET A 497 -2.87 2.24 -7.68
CA MET A 497 -4.28 2.63 -7.87
C MET A 497 -4.97 1.60 -8.77
N LEU A 498 -5.90 0.81 -8.19
CA LEU A 498 -6.62 -0.22 -8.91
C LEU A 498 -7.72 0.40 -9.76
N HIS A 499 -7.48 0.56 -11.06
CA HIS A 499 -8.42 1.24 -11.94
C HIS A 499 -8.59 0.55 -13.30
N LYS A 500 -9.77 0.75 -13.90
CA LYS A 500 -10.16 0.12 -15.16
C LYS A 500 -9.40 0.74 -16.32
N ASP A 501 -9.04 -0.09 -17.29
CA ASP A 501 -8.37 0.30 -18.53
C ASP A 501 -6.99 0.99 -18.37
N GLY A 502 -6.36 0.86 -17.19
CA GLY A 502 -5.06 1.48 -16.89
C GLY A 502 -3.86 0.75 -17.49
N SER A 503 -3.01 1.46 -18.24
CA SER A 503 -1.74 0.90 -18.73
C SER A 503 -0.58 1.14 -17.76
N GLY A 504 -0.77 2.05 -16.81
CA GLY A 504 0.07 2.25 -15.64
C GLY A 504 -0.78 2.79 -14.49
N ALA A 505 -0.19 3.07 -13.33
CA ALA A 505 -0.87 3.69 -12.20
C ALA A 505 0.13 4.31 -11.22
N PRO A 506 -0.19 5.47 -10.61
CA PRO A 506 0.52 5.93 -9.43
C PRO A 506 0.44 4.86 -8.34
N THR A 507 1.54 4.67 -7.62
CA THR A 507 1.74 3.46 -6.79
C THR A 507 2.39 3.79 -5.47
N ARG A 508 1.84 3.24 -4.38
CA ARG A 508 2.49 3.25 -3.07
C ARG A 508 3.33 1.99 -2.92
N VAL A 509 4.64 2.17 -2.94
CA VAL A 509 5.64 1.13 -2.72
C VAL A 509 6.21 1.25 -1.31
N VAL A 510 6.17 0.17 -0.55
CA VAL A 510 6.74 0.09 0.80
C VAL A 510 7.54 -1.19 0.95
N ALA A 511 8.71 -1.12 1.60
CA ALA A 511 9.47 -2.30 2.00
C ALA A 511 9.42 -2.49 3.51
N VAL A 512 9.16 -3.73 3.95
CA VAL A 512 9.09 -4.12 5.37
C VAL A 512 10.19 -5.12 5.66
N LYS A 513 10.93 -4.97 6.77
CA LYS A 513 11.93 -5.95 7.20
C LYS A 513 11.28 -7.31 7.45
N ASN A 514 11.93 -8.39 7.01
CA ASN A 514 11.41 -9.74 7.21
C ASN A 514 11.31 -10.11 8.70
N SER A 515 12.08 -9.46 9.58
CA SER A 515 11.96 -9.62 11.04
C SER A 515 10.62 -9.15 11.62
N ALA A 516 9.90 -8.28 10.91
CA ALA A 516 8.57 -7.81 11.28
C ALA A 516 7.44 -8.67 10.69
N ILE A 517 7.78 -9.76 9.98
CA ILE A 517 6.83 -10.67 9.34
C ILE A 517 7.07 -12.08 9.89
N SER A 518 6.00 -12.72 10.36
CA SER A 518 6.04 -14.12 10.79
C SER A 518 4.95 -14.95 10.12
N ALA A 519 5.21 -16.25 10.00
CA ALA A 519 4.18 -17.20 9.61
C ALA A 519 3.17 -17.31 10.76
N GLY A 520 1.89 -17.11 10.46
CA GLY A 520 0.79 -17.32 11.38
C GLY A 520 0.69 -18.80 11.71
N GLN A 521 0.82 -19.15 12.99
CA GLN A 521 0.39 -20.46 13.44
C GLN A 521 -1.12 -20.57 13.22
N VAL A 522 -1.55 -21.61 12.52
CA VAL A 522 -2.95 -22.05 12.53
C VAL A 522 -3.21 -22.47 13.97
N SER A 523 -3.89 -21.64 14.75
CA SER A 523 -4.37 -22.06 16.06
C SER A 523 -5.48 -23.08 15.86
N SER A 524 -5.14 -24.36 15.75
CA SER A 524 -6.04 -25.39 16.28
C SER A 524 -6.25 -25.02 17.75
N GLY A 525 -7.50 -24.79 18.16
CA GLY A 525 -7.83 -24.38 19.52
C GLY A 525 -7.10 -25.22 20.58
N VAL A 526 -6.83 -24.56 21.70
CA VAL A 526 -5.95 -24.93 22.84
C VAL A 526 -4.59 -24.23 22.79
N ASP A 527 -4.59 -22.95 23.20
CA ASP A 527 -3.37 -22.24 23.60
C ASP A 527 -2.96 -22.73 25.01
N VAL A 528 -2.08 -23.73 25.05
CA VAL A 528 -1.26 -24.01 26.24
C VAL A 528 0.14 -23.53 25.92
N ARG A 529 0.41 -22.23 26.13
CA ARG A 529 1.80 -21.74 26.15
C ARG A 529 2.64 -22.56 27.14
N PRO A 530 3.93 -22.81 26.86
CA PRO A 530 4.74 -23.70 27.68
C PRO A 530 5.15 -22.99 28.98
N LYS A 531 4.43 -23.27 30.07
CA LYS A 531 4.92 -23.05 31.44
C LYS A 531 6.09 -23.99 31.81
N LEU A 532 6.58 -24.83 30.89
CA LEU A 532 7.70 -25.75 31.15
C LEU A 532 9.10 -25.13 31.07
N ALA A 533 9.29 -24.00 30.37
CA ALA A 533 10.62 -23.40 30.24
C ALA A 533 11.12 -22.73 31.53
N ALA A 534 10.23 -22.26 32.40
CA ALA A 534 10.59 -21.67 33.69
C ALA A 534 10.76 -22.71 34.81
N MET A 535 10.28 -23.95 34.62
CA MET A 535 10.32 -24.99 35.66
C MET A 535 11.55 -25.91 35.54
N MET A 536 12.13 -26.03 34.34
CA MET A 536 13.37 -26.80 34.13
C MET A 536 14.65 -26.05 34.55
N MET A 537 14.62 -24.72 34.69
CA MET A 537 15.78 -23.95 35.12
C MET A 537 15.96 -23.90 36.65
N SER A 538 14.92 -24.27 37.42
CA SER A 538 14.97 -24.32 38.90
C SER A 538 15.34 -25.70 39.47
N ILE A 539 15.32 -26.77 38.66
CA ILE A 539 15.67 -28.12 39.13
C ILE A 539 17.17 -28.44 38.93
N VAL A 540 17.87 -27.70 38.07
CA VAL A 540 19.32 -27.91 37.82
C VAL A 540 20.20 -27.09 38.79
N LEU A 541 19.63 -26.14 39.54
CA LEU A 541 20.38 -25.27 40.48
C LEU A 541 20.26 -25.67 41.97
N ILE A 542 19.59 -26.78 42.30
CA ILE A 542 19.48 -27.29 43.68
C ILE A 542 20.37 -28.52 43.94
N LEU A 543 21.04 -29.07 42.92
CA LEU A 543 21.96 -30.21 43.07
C LEU A 543 23.45 -29.84 43.09
N ILE A 544 23.80 -28.55 43.15
CA ILE A 544 25.20 -28.10 43.20
C ILE A 544 25.36 -26.94 44.22
N SER A 545 25.07 -27.19 45.49
CA SER A 545 25.52 -26.34 46.61
C SER A 545 25.16 -26.90 47.99
N CYS A 546 25.74 -28.04 48.37
CA CYS A 546 25.87 -28.36 49.80
C CYS A 546 27.03 -29.31 50.10
N PRO A 547 28.26 -28.81 50.35
CA PRO A 547 29.32 -29.58 50.96
C PRO A 547 29.57 -29.06 52.37
N SER A 548 28.73 -29.43 53.35
CA SER A 548 29.07 -29.44 54.79
C SER A 548 27.84 -29.76 55.64
N CYS A 549 27.61 -31.03 55.92
CA CYS A 549 27.04 -31.49 57.19
C CYS A 549 27.28 -33.00 57.31
N ALA A 550 28.47 -33.35 57.79
CA ALA A 550 28.74 -34.65 58.38
C ALA A 550 29.32 -34.41 59.77
N THR A 551 28.46 -34.42 60.80
CA THR A 551 28.84 -34.71 62.19
C THR A 551 27.60 -35.17 62.97
N TYR A 552 27.61 -36.46 63.32
CA TYR A 552 27.14 -37.11 64.55
C TYR A 552 25.87 -36.58 65.26
N ALA A 553 24.80 -37.38 65.26
CA ALA A 553 24.31 -38.20 66.38
C ALA A 553 23.05 -38.96 65.98
#